data_AF-P0C2L8-F1
#
_entry.id   AF-P0C2L8-F1
#
_cell.length_a   1.000
_cell.length_b   1.000
_cell.length_c   1.000
_cell.angle_alpha   90.00
_cell.angle_beta   90.00
_cell.angle_gamma   90.00
#
_symmetry.space_group_name_H-M   'P 1'
#
loop_
_entity.id
_entity.type
_entity.pdbx_description
1 polymer ?
#
loop_
_entity_poly.entity_id
_entity_poly.type
_entity_poly.pdbx_seq_one_letter_code
_entity_poly.pdbx_strand_id
1 'polypeptide(L)' 'SPTCTGADRPCAACCPCCPGTSCKGPEPNGVSYCRND' A
#
# COMPACT_ATOMS: atom_id res chain seq x y z
N SER A 1 -3.76 16.75 1.12
CA SER A 1 -3.56 15.50 0.37
C SER A 1 -2.96 14.48 1.32
N PRO A 2 -3.53 13.28 1.52
CA PRO A 2 -2.81 12.25 2.28
C PRO A 2 -1.54 11.93 1.49
N THR A 3 -0.38 12.19 2.09
CA THR A 3 0.95 12.05 1.46
C THR A 3 1.29 10.58 1.18
N CYS A 4 0.57 9.66 1.81
CA CYS A 4 0.82 8.23 1.73
C CYS A 4 -0.47 7.40 1.77
N THR A 5 -0.36 6.19 1.25
CA THR A 5 -1.40 5.16 1.28
C THR A 5 -1.33 4.42 2.62
N GLY A 6 -2.44 4.46 3.38
CA GLY A 6 -2.51 3.80 4.68
C GLY A 6 -2.43 2.28 4.60
N ALA A 7 -2.16 1.64 5.74
CA ALA A 7 -2.18 0.18 5.87
C ALA A 7 -3.52 -0.42 5.39
N ASP A 8 -3.46 -1.63 4.84
CA ASP A 8 -4.58 -2.40 4.29
C ASP A 8 -5.31 -1.74 3.12
N ARG A 9 -4.77 -0.65 2.57
CA ARG A 9 -5.29 -0.02 1.34
C ARG A 9 -4.49 -0.47 0.11
N PRO A 10 -5.13 -0.54 -1.07
CA PRO A 10 -4.45 -0.84 -2.32
C PRO A 10 -3.32 0.16 -2.53
N CYS A 11 -2.14 -0.32 -2.93
CA CYS A 11 -1.03 0.54 -3.29
C CYS A 11 -1.46 1.45 -4.44
N ALA A 12 -1.19 2.75 -4.30
CA ALA A 12 -1.50 3.73 -5.31
C ALA A 12 -0.23 4.13 -6.06
N ALA A 13 -0.31 4.25 -7.40
CA ALA A 13 0.82 4.77 -8.18
C ALA A 13 1.15 6.24 -7.85
N CYS A 14 0.18 7.00 -7.33
CA CYS A 14 0.35 8.40 -6.98
C CYS A 14 0.96 8.64 -5.60
N CYS A 15 0.85 7.66 -4.68
CA CYS A 15 1.27 7.84 -3.28
C CYS A 15 1.93 6.56 -2.75
N PRO A 16 3.15 6.65 -2.18
CA PRO A 16 3.80 5.50 -1.53
C PRO A 16 2.99 5.06 -0.30
N CYS A 17 3.26 3.85 0.20
CA CYS A 17 2.74 3.41 1.48
C CYS A 17 3.26 4.28 2.64
N CYS A 18 2.47 4.45 3.68
CA CYS A 18 2.88 5.24 4.84
C CYS A 18 4.10 4.61 5.55
N PRO A 19 4.98 5.41 6.18
CA PRO A 19 6.11 4.87 6.92
C PRO A 19 5.64 3.84 7.98
N GLY A 20 6.37 2.73 8.09
CA GLY A 20 5.96 1.54 8.85
C GLY A 20 5.16 0.52 8.03
N THR A 21 4.77 0.86 6.80
CA THR A 21 4.14 -0.06 5.85
C THR A 21 4.93 -0.13 4.53
N SER A 22 4.90 -1.29 3.91
CA SER A 22 5.50 -1.59 2.61
C SER A 22 4.41 -2.09 1.65
N CYS A 23 4.51 -1.74 0.38
CA CYS A 23 3.60 -2.29 -0.63
C CYS A 23 3.92 -3.77 -0.84
N LYS A 24 3.03 -4.66 -0.39
CA LYS A 24 3.18 -6.12 -0.50
C LYS A 24 2.09 -6.69 -1.42
N GLY A 25 2.44 -7.71 -2.21
CA GLY A 25 1.55 -8.35 -3.19
C GLY A 25 2.22 -8.61 -4.55
N PRO A 26 1.45 -8.94 -5.59
CA PRO A 26 -0.02 -8.95 -5.62
C PRO A 26 -0.62 -10.12 -4.85
N GLU A 27 -1.72 -9.84 -4.16
CA GLU A 27 -2.61 -10.86 -3.55
C GLU A 27 -3.30 -11.70 -4.66
N PRO A 28 -4.02 -12.78 -4.32
CA PRO A 28 -4.71 -13.64 -5.32
C PRO A 28 -5.71 -12.90 -6.22
N ASN A 29 -6.16 -11.70 -5.81
CA ASN A 29 -7.03 -10.82 -6.58
C ASN A 29 -6.27 -9.90 -7.57
N GLY A 30 -4.95 -10.02 -7.68
CA GLY A 30 -4.11 -9.23 -8.56
C GLY A 30 -3.78 -7.83 -8.04
N VAL A 31 -4.12 -7.51 -6.79
CA VAL A 31 -3.92 -6.17 -6.21
C VAL A 31 -2.85 -6.22 -5.12
N SER A 32 -1.91 -5.27 -5.14
CA SER A 32 -0.94 -5.08 -4.06
C SER A 32 -1.51 -4.11 -3.03
N TYR A 33 -1.27 -4.38 -1.75
CA TYR A 33 -1.77 -3.57 -0.63
C TYR A 33 -0.61 -3.09 0.23
N CYS A 34 -0.75 -1.90 0.82
CA CYS A 34 0.18 -1.45 1.85
C CYS A 34 -0.01 -2.31 3.10
N ARG A 35 1.02 -3.04 3.51
CA ARG A 35 1.01 -3.90 4.68
C ARG A 35 2.09 -3.42 5.65
N ASN A 36 1.87 -3.57 6.95
CA ASN A 36 2.95 -3.34 7.90
C ASN A 36 4.16 -4.20 7.53
N ASP A 37 5.36 -3.64 7.71
CA ASP A 37 6.60 -4.35 7.45
C ASP A 37 6.72 -5.62 8.30
#